data_AF-A0A947FCH6-F1
#
_entry.id   AF-A0A947FCH6-F1
#
_cell.length_a   1.000
_cell.length_b   1.000
_cell.length_c   1.000
_cell.angle_alpha   90.00
_cell.angle_beta   90.00
_cell.angle_gamma   90.00
#
_symmetry.space_group_name_H-M   'P 1'
#
loop_
_entity.id
_entity.type
_entity.pdbx_description
1 polymer ?
#
loop_
_entity_poly.entity_id
_entity_poly.type
_entity_poly.pdbx_seq_one_letter_code
_entity_poly.pdbx_strand_id
1 'polypeptide(L)'
;EQHHVGAVGSEWDLSFVERCLIAGRALWFYLGKLIWPWELIFNYPRWQIDAGVWWQYIYPAGVLFVLLLLWLSRERVGRGPLVGVLFFCGTLFPALGFFDVYPFRYSYVADHFQYLASIGLIALLVGVMAKAASGLPEGPRRITRGLGLIVLVLLGVQTWHQGYVYGDMETLWTDTLQKNPLSWMAHNNFGILLKKQGKLEEAIEHYSEVLRIKPDHAKAHYNLGNALVSQGRLEEAISHYLEALRIRPNYVDAHNNLAVALEKQGELEEAIAHYYQVLQITPNNAEVHYNLGVALADGGRIEEAIDQYYQALRINPNNPIVHVQLALVWAGQERADKAIEHYQQALSLSPDETVVLNNLAWILATNQNPSFRDGVRAVRLAEKACALTAYKNAVSLDTLAAAYAETGRFNEALQTAQKAAKLAVAEGRAELAKDIEKRMQLYKAGKPFHES
;
A
#
# COMPACT_ATOMS: atom_id res chain seq x y z
N GLU A 1 2.54 15.26 -11.29
CA GLU A 1 3.68 15.93 -11.97
C GLU A 1 4.20 17.19 -11.27
N GLN A 2 3.68 17.64 -10.11
CA GLN A 2 4.09 18.92 -9.51
C GLN A 2 5.38 18.93 -8.67
N HIS A 3 6.02 17.79 -8.44
CA HIS A 3 7.30 17.74 -7.71
C HIS A 3 8.22 16.73 -8.36
N HIS A 4 9.04 17.11 -9.36
CA HIS A 4 10.35 16.49 -9.72
C HIS A 4 10.87 17.06 -11.05
N VAL A 5 11.05 18.38 -11.14
CA VAL A 5 12.09 18.93 -12.04
C VAL A 5 13.36 18.94 -11.20
N GLY A 6 14.40 18.21 -11.62
CA GLY A 6 15.59 17.94 -10.81
C GLY A 6 15.60 16.54 -10.20
N ALA A 7 15.31 15.52 -11.02
CA ALA A 7 15.47 14.13 -10.58
C ALA A 7 16.95 13.81 -10.34
N VAL A 8 17.26 13.13 -9.23
CA VAL A 8 18.64 12.81 -8.82
C VAL A 8 18.76 11.30 -8.61
N GLY A 9 19.87 10.73 -9.07
CA GLY A 9 20.19 9.31 -8.92
C GLY A 9 21.00 8.78 -10.10
N SER A 10 21.57 7.59 -9.94
CA SER A 10 22.39 6.93 -10.97
C SER A 10 21.65 6.71 -12.30
N GLU A 11 20.32 6.63 -12.28
CA GLU A 11 19.50 6.47 -13.48
C GLU A 11 19.51 7.70 -14.41
N TRP A 12 19.90 8.87 -13.88
CA TRP A 12 20.02 10.13 -14.61
C TRP A 12 21.49 10.55 -14.81
N ASP A 13 22.45 9.72 -14.37
CA ASP A 13 23.88 9.95 -14.54
C ASP A 13 24.31 9.63 -15.98
N LEU A 14 23.89 10.51 -16.89
CA LEU A 14 24.13 10.40 -18.33
C LEU A 14 25.15 11.46 -18.75
N SER A 15 26.18 11.01 -19.45
CA SER A 15 27.15 11.87 -20.10
C SER A 15 26.49 12.76 -21.16
N PHE A 16 27.16 13.85 -21.51
CA PHE A 16 26.69 14.73 -22.58
C PHE A 16 26.48 13.99 -23.91
N VAL A 17 27.34 13.00 -24.20
CA VAL A 17 27.24 12.18 -25.41
C VAL A 17 25.97 11.32 -25.38
N GLU A 18 25.70 10.63 -24.28
CA GLU A 18 24.50 9.79 -24.13
C GLU A 18 23.21 10.62 -24.23
N ARG A 19 23.21 11.85 -23.68
CA ARG A 19 22.09 12.79 -23.85
C ARG A 19 21.88 13.16 -25.32
N CYS A 20 22.95 13.37 -26.09
CA CYS A 20 22.85 13.59 -27.53
C CYS A 20 22.32 12.34 -28.28
N LEU A 21 22.69 11.13 -27.87
CA LEU A 21 22.16 9.88 -28.43
C LEU A 21 20.65 9.75 -28.17
N ILE A 22 20.21 10.03 -26.95
CA ILE A 22 18.79 10.06 -26.57
C ILE A 22 18.04 11.10 -27.40
N ALA A 23 18.53 12.34 -27.44
CA ALA A 23 17.91 13.44 -28.17
C ALA A 23 17.73 13.11 -29.66
N GLY A 24 18.79 12.59 -30.30
CA GLY A 24 18.74 12.17 -31.69
C GLY A 24 17.70 11.09 -31.91
N ARG A 25 17.69 10.03 -31.09
CA ARG A 25 16.75 8.92 -31.21
C ARG A 25 15.30 9.35 -30.92
N ALA A 26 15.09 10.22 -29.94
CA ALA A 26 13.78 10.77 -29.58
C ALA A 26 13.13 11.52 -30.75
N LEU A 27 13.87 12.37 -31.45
CA LEU A 27 13.35 13.11 -32.61
C LEU A 27 12.81 12.16 -33.70
N TRP A 28 13.55 11.09 -34.01
CA TRP A 28 13.11 10.09 -34.97
C TRP A 28 11.96 9.23 -34.45
N PHE A 29 11.95 8.88 -33.17
CA PHE A 29 10.86 8.17 -32.53
C PHE A 29 9.54 8.96 -32.68
N TYR A 30 9.54 10.24 -32.32
CA TYR A 30 8.35 11.08 -32.40
C TYR A 30 7.92 11.37 -33.83
N LEU A 31 8.87 11.61 -34.74
CA LEU A 31 8.56 11.74 -36.16
C LEU A 31 7.89 10.46 -36.69
N GLY A 32 8.41 9.28 -36.29
CA GLY A 32 7.84 7.99 -36.65
C GLY A 32 6.41 7.83 -36.12
N LYS A 33 6.18 8.14 -34.84
CA LYS A 33 4.84 8.07 -34.22
C LYS A 33 3.85 9.06 -34.84
N LEU A 34 4.33 10.21 -35.33
CA LEU A 34 3.50 11.18 -36.03
C LEU A 34 3.07 10.70 -37.42
N ILE A 35 3.96 10.02 -38.15
CA ILE A 35 3.68 9.49 -39.50
C ILE A 35 2.83 8.21 -39.41
N TRP A 36 3.15 7.35 -38.46
CA TRP A 36 2.52 6.04 -38.28
C TRP A 36 2.33 5.77 -36.77
N PRO A 37 1.16 6.13 -36.20
CA PRO A 37 0.87 6.00 -34.76
C PRO A 37 0.55 4.54 -34.38
N TRP A 38 1.48 3.63 -34.70
CA TRP A 38 1.38 2.21 -34.41
C TRP A 38 1.93 1.89 -33.04
N GLU A 39 1.32 0.93 -32.32
CA GLU A 39 1.73 0.50 -30.99
C GLU A 39 1.95 1.68 -30.04
N LEU A 40 0.91 2.50 -29.85
CA LEU A 40 0.88 3.44 -28.75
C LEU A 40 0.74 2.65 -27.45
N ILE A 41 1.53 3.01 -26.45
CA ILE A 41 1.63 2.32 -25.17
C ILE A 41 1.82 3.36 -24.09
N PHE A 42 1.25 3.10 -22.92
CA PHE A 42 1.36 4.00 -21.77
C PHE A 42 2.82 4.20 -21.31
N ASN A 43 3.64 3.14 -21.36
CA ASN A 43 5.04 3.19 -20.94
C ASN A 43 5.93 2.43 -21.94
N TYR A 44 6.60 3.18 -22.81
CA TYR A 44 7.50 2.64 -23.82
C TYR A 44 8.75 1.99 -23.22
N PRO A 45 9.31 0.94 -23.85
CA PRO A 45 10.57 0.34 -23.39
C PRO A 45 11.68 1.38 -23.22
N ARG A 46 12.30 1.40 -22.04
CA ARG A 46 13.46 2.25 -21.77
C ARG A 46 14.62 1.80 -22.64
N TRP A 47 15.19 2.73 -23.41
CA TRP A 47 16.31 2.40 -24.30
C TRP A 47 17.60 2.16 -23.51
N GLN A 48 18.40 1.20 -23.96
CA GLN A 48 19.80 1.09 -23.55
C GLN A 48 20.62 2.09 -24.36
N ILE A 49 21.30 3.00 -23.67
CA ILE A 49 22.10 4.07 -24.26
C ILE A 49 23.53 3.84 -23.83
N ASP A 50 24.45 3.83 -24.80
CA ASP A 50 25.86 3.54 -24.56
C ASP A 50 26.70 4.30 -25.60
N ALA A 51 27.56 5.20 -25.12
CA ALA A 51 28.44 6.00 -25.96
C ALA A 51 29.49 5.17 -26.72
N GLY A 52 29.80 3.95 -26.27
CA GLY A 52 30.69 3.02 -26.96
C GLY A 52 30.05 2.36 -28.20
N VAL A 53 28.74 2.47 -28.37
CA VAL A 53 28.00 1.77 -29.43
C VAL A 53 27.77 2.66 -30.65
N TRP A 54 28.56 2.45 -31.71
CA TRP A 54 28.62 3.33 -32.88
C TRP A 54 27.30 3.55 -33.63
N TRP A 55 26.42 2.54 -33.72
CA TRP A 55 25.20 2.66 -34.53
C TRP A 55 24.20 3.66 -33.91
N GLN A 56 24.28 3.90 -32.60
CA GLN A 56 23.41 4.88 -31.93
C GLN A 56 23.67 6.31 -32.44
N TYR A 57 24.87 6.59 -32.96
CA TYR A 57 25.23 7.91 -33.52
C TYR A 57 24.55 8.19 -34.87
N ILE A 58 23.99 7.18 -35.54
CA ILE A 58 23.23 7.37 -36.78
C ILE A 58 22.03 8.29 -36.53
N TYR A 59 21.41 8.22 -35.34
CA TYR A 59 20.25 9.07 -35.01
C TYR A 59 20.59 10.57 -34.98
N PRO A 60 21.51 11.05 -34.12
CA PRO A 60 21.88 12.47 -34.11
C PRO A 60 22.54 12.90 -35.43
N ALA A 61 23.37 12.05 -36.06
CA ALA A 61 23.95 12.36 -37.37
C ALA A 61 22.87 12.54 -38.45
N GLY A 62 21.83 11.71 -38.44
CA GLY A 62 20.68 11.83 -39.33
C GLY A 62 19.93 13.14 -39.13
N VAL A 63 19.71 13.56 -37.88
CA VAL A 63 19.06 14.86 -37.58
C VAL A 63 19.88 16.01 -38.17
N LEU A 64 21.20 16.03 -37.92
CA LEU A 64 22.10 17.05 -38.46
C LEU A 64 22.14 17.04 -39.99
N PHE A 65 22.12 15.86 -40.60
CA PHE A 65 22.09 15.71 -42.05
C PHE A 65 20.80 16.27 -42.66
N VAL A 66 19.62 15.99 -42.07
CA VAL A 66 18.34 16.57 -42.51
C VAL A 66 18.36 18.09 -42.37
N LEU A 67 18.82 18.62 -41.23
CA LEU A 67 18.93 20.07 -41.03
C LEU A 67 19.86 20.73 -42.05
N LEU A 68 21.01 20.10 -42.34
CA LEU A 68 21.96 20.59 -43.34
C LEU A 68 21.36 20.57 -44.74
N LEU A 69 20.68 19.48 -45.14
CA LEU A 69 20.02 19.38 -46.44
C LEU A 69 18.92 20.44 -46.59
N LEU A 70 18.08 20.63 -45.57
CA LEU A 70 17.04 21.64 -45.57
C LEU A 70 17.62 23.05 -45.61
N TRP A 71 18.72 23.29 -44.88
CA TRP A 71 19.45 24.55 -44.95
C TRP A 71 19.98 24.83 -46.35
N LEU A 72 20.70 23.89 -46.96
CA LEU A 72 21.29 24.05 -48.30
C LEU A 72 20.22 24.18 -49.40
N SER A 73 19.07 23.55 -49.23
CA SER A 73 17.97 23.59 -50.21
C SER A 73 16.95 24.71 -49.98
N ARG A 74 17.09 25.51 -48.90
CA ARG A 74 16.09 26.52 -48.47
C ARG A 74 15.77 27.58 -49.51
N GLU A 75 16.71 27.90 -50.40
CA GLU A 75 16.50 28.88 -51.48
C GLU A 75 15.69 28.28 -52.64
N ARG A 76 15.76 26.96 -52.84
CA ARG A 76 15.03 26.25 -53.91
C ARG A 76 13.64 25.79 -53.46
N VAL A 77 13.55 25.21 -52.26
CA VAL A 77 12.31 24.60 -51.74
C VAL A 77 11.51 25.60 -50.87
N GLY A 78 12.10 26.74 -50.55
CA GLY A 78 11.56 27.72 -49.60
C GLY A 78 11.97 27.41 -48.17
N ARG A 79 11.81 28.40 -47.27
CA ARG A 79 12.24 28.30 -45.86
C ARG A 79 11.27 27.53 -44.96
N GLY A 80 10.04 27.27 -45.44
CA GLY A 80 8.97 26.61 -44.66
C GLY A 80 9.36 25.24 -44.08
N PRO A 81 9.89 24.29 -44.88
CA PRO A 81 10.32 22.99 -44.37
C PRO A 81 11.35 23.08 -43.24
N LEU A 82 12.37 23.94 -43.41
CA LEU A 82 13.38 24.16 -42.39
C LEU A 82 12.76 24.73 -41.10
N VAL A 83 11.86 25.70 -41.21
CA VAL A 83 11.15 26.28 -40.04
C VAL A 83 10.30 25.22 -39.33
N GLY A 84 9.58 24.37 -40.07
CA GLY A 84 8.78 23.30 -39.49
C GLY A 84 9.61 22.29 -38.68
N VAL A 85 10.77 21.87 -39.20
CA VAL A 85 11.69 20.97 -38.49
C VAL A 85 12.35 21.66 -37.30
N LEU A 86 12.80 22.91 -37.45
CA LEU A 86 13.38 23.68 -36.33
C LEU A 86 12.37 23.90 -35.20
N PHE A 87 11.10 24.17 -35.54
CA PHE A 87 10.02 24.27 -34.56
C PHE A 87 9.82 22.95 -33.82
N PHE A 88 9.74 21.83 -34.54
CA PHE A 88 9.61 20.49 -33.95
C PHE A 88 10.76 20.17 -33.01
N CYS A 89 12.01 20.35 -33.44
CA CYS A 89 13.19 20.12 -32.59
C CYS A 89 13.23 21.07 -31.39
N GLY A 90 12.97 22.36 -31.60
CA GLY A 90 13.08 23.40 -30.57
C GLY A 90 12.03 23.26 -29.47
N THR A 91 10.77 23.01 -29.83
CA THR A 91 9.68 22.82 -28.87
C THR A 91 9.77 21.51 -28.11
N LEU A 92 10.35 20.47 -28.70
CA LEU A 92 10.58 19.19 -28.03
C LEU A 92 11.82 19.19 -27.12
N PHE A 93 12.70 20.20 -27.24
CA PHE A 93 13.96 20.29 -26.50
C PHE A 93 13.87 19.96 -24.99
N PRO A 94 12.86 20.42 -24.23
CA PRO A 94 12.72 20.06 -22.81
C PRO A 94 12.56 18.55 -22.56
N ALA A 95 12.06 17.80 -23.54
CA ALA A 95 11.83 16.36 -23.49
C ALA A 95 12.91 15.53 -24.24
N LEU A 96 13.96 16.15 -24.77
CA LEU A 96 15.03 15.45 -25.50
C LEU A 96 16.09 14.82 -24.60
N GLY A 97 15.96 14.95 -23.27
CA GLY A 97 16.87 14.33 -22.30
C GLY A 97 18.10 15.12 -21.90
N PHE A 98 18.11 16.41 -22.22
CA PHE A 98 19.07 17.35 -21.64
C PHE A 98 18.72 17.79 -20.21
N PHE A 99 17.50 17.48 -19.75
CA PHE A 99 17.04 17.76 -18.39
C PHE A 99 16.63 16.48 -17.69
N ASP A 100 16.91 16.41 -16.39
CA ASP A 100 16.56 15.26 -15.56
C ASP A 100 15.12 15.39 -15.08
N VAL A 101 14.24 14.76 -15.87
CA VAL A 101 12.81 14.64 -15.57
C VAL A 101 12.51 13.25 -15.01
N TYR A 102 11.65 13.18 -14.00
CA TYR A 102 11.35 11.93 -13.30
C TYR A 102 10.84 10.79 -14.20
N PRO A 103 9.98 11.02 -15.23
CA PRO A 103 9.49 9.94 -16.10
C PRO A 103 10.60 9.13 -16.80
N PHE A 104 11.82 9.69 -16.94
CA PHE A 104 12.95 9.03 -17.59
C PHE A 104 13.48 7.80 -16.85
N ARG A 105 13.11 7.66 -15.58
CA ARG A 105 13.26 6.42 -14.83
C ARG A 105 12.54 5.24 -15.49
N TYR A 106 11.44 5.51 -16.20
CA TYR A 106 10.60 4.51 -16.83
C TYR A 106 10.81 4.46 -18.35
N SER A 107 10.86 5.62 -19.00
CA SER A 107 11.08 5.73 -20.44
C SER A 107 11.58 7.12 -20.82
N TYR A 108 12.43 7.21 -21.85
CA TYR A 108 12.93 8.50 -22.37
C TYR A 108 11.91 9.24 -23.24
N VAL A 109 10.80 8.59 -23.57
CA VAL A 109 9.76 9.14 -24.45
C VAL A 109 8.37 8.88 -23.88
N ALA A 110 7.49 9.85 -24.07
CA ALA A 110 6.07 9.77 -23.77
C ALA A 110 5.26 10.52 -24.83
N ASP A 111 4.07 10.03 -25.16
CA ASP A 111 3.24 10.58 -26.25
C ASP A 111 2.81 12.03 -26.00
N HIS A 112 2.62 12.44 -24.75
CA HIS A 112 2.19 13.81 -24.43
C HIS A 112 3.27 14.87 -24.67
N PHE A 113 4.56 14.49 -24.75
CA PHE A 113 5.65 15.43 -25.02
C PHE A 113 5.61 15.99 -26.45
N GLN A 114 5.02 15.28 -27.41
CA GLN A 114 5.01 15.69 -28.82
C GLN A 114 3.80 16.55 -29.22
N TYR A 115 2.82 16.78 -28.35
CA TYR A 115 1.59 17.49 -28.73
C TYR A 115 1.86 18.88 -29.30
N LEU A 116 2.67 19.70 -28.62
CA LEU A 116 3.07 21.01 -29.14
C LEU A 116 4.02 20.89 -30.33
N ALA A 117 4.99 19.98 -30.26
CA ALA A 117 6.04 19.84 -31.27
C ALA A 117 5.50 19.42 -32.64
N SER A 118 4.55 18.50 -32.66
CA SER A 118 3.94 17.95 -33.88
C SER A 118 3.27 19.00 -34.76
N ILE A 119 2.80 20.13 -34.21
CA ILE A 119 2.09 21.19 -34.94
C ILE A 119 2.91 21.67 -36.14
N GLY A 120 4.22 21.89 -35.97
CA GLY A 120 5.10 22.37 -37.03
C GLY A 120 5.19 21.41 -38.23
N LEU A 121 5.31 20.11 -37.95
CA LEU A 121 5.37 19.08 -38.99
C LEU A 121 4.01 18.81 -39.62
N ILE A 122 2.92 18.83 -38.85
CA ILE A 122 1.56 18.69 -39.36
C ILE A 122 1.24 19.87 -40.30
N ALA A 123 1.53 21.10 -39.89
CA ALA A 123 1.30 22.28 -40.72
C ALA A 123 2.11 22.22 -42.03
N LEU A 124 3.37 21.78 -41.96
CA LEU A 124 4.21 21.55 -43.14
C LEU A 124 3.59 20.50 -44.08
N LEU A 125 3.20 19.35 -43.55
CA LEU A 125 2.60 18.27 -44.31
C LEU A 125 1.30 18.71 -44.99
N VAL A 126 0.41 19.38 -44.24
CA VAL A 126 -0.84 19.94 -44.76
C VAL A 126 -0.56 20.96 -45.87
N GLY A 127 0.42 21.85 -45.69
CA GLY A 127 0.80 22.82 -46.71
C GLY A 127 1.31 22.17 -48.00
N VAL A 128 2.16 21.14 -47.89
CA VAL A 128 2.67 20.38 -49.04
C VAL A 128 1.52 19.66 -49.76
N MET A 129 0.66 18.97 -49.02
CA MET A 129 -0.49 18.25 -49.59
C MET A 129 -1.50 19.19 -50.24
N ALA A 130 -1.80 20.34 -49.62
CA ALA A 130 -2.71 21.33 -50.19
C ALA A 130 -2.16 21.92 -51.49
N LYS A 131 -0.86 22.26 -51.52
CA LYS A 131 -0.20 22.73 -52.74
C LYS A 131 -0.24 21.68 -53.84
N ALA A 132 0.10 20.43 -53.53
CA ALA A 132 0.03 19.32 -54.49
C ALA A 132 -1.40 19.11 -55.02
N ALA A 133 -2.40 19.11 -54.14
CA ALA A 133 -3.80 18.91 -54.52
C ALA A 133 -4.37 20.06 -55.36
N SER A 134 -3.88 21.30 -55.16
CA SER A 134 -4.30 22.47 -55.93
C SER A 134 -3.92 22.38 -57.42
N GLY A 135 -2.83 21.67 -57.73
CA GLY A 135 -2.38 21.42 -59.10
C GLY A 135 -3.13 20.29 -59.82
N LEU A 136 -3.95 19.49 -59.12
CA LEU A 136 -4.65 18.35 -59.71
C LEU A 136 -5.97 18.75 -60.39
N PRO A 137 -6.35 18.12 -61.52
CA PRO A 137 -7.69 18.22 -62.11
C PRO A 137 -8.80 17.72 -61.16
N GLU A 138 -10.06 18.05 -61.45
CA GLU A 138 -11.19 17.74 -60.54
C GLU A 138 -11.35 16.25 -60.21
N GLY A 139 -11.15 15.34 -61.17
CA GLY A 139 -11.30 13.89 -60.97
C GLY A 139 -10.36 13.36 -59.86
N PRO A 140 -9.03 13.45 -60.03
CA PRO A 140 -8.07 13.07 -59.00
C PRO A 140 -8.27 13.84 -57.68
N ARG A 141 -8.68 15.11 -57.73
CA ARG A 141 -8.96 15.91 -56.54
C ARG A 141 -10.11 15.32 -55.70
N ARG A 142 -11.18 14.81 -56.33
CA ARG A 142 -12.26 14.11 -55.60
C ARG A 142 -11.76 12.83 -54.91
N ILE A 143 -10.88 12.07 -55.59
CA ILE A 143 -10.25 10.86 -55.01
C ILE A 143 -9.42 11.24 -53.78
N THR A 144 -8.59 12.29 -53.85
CA THR A 144 -7.78 12.73 -52.70
C THR A 144 -8.64 13.14 -51.49
N ARG A 145 -9.81 13.75 -51.69
CA ARG A 145 -10.75 14.07 -50.61
C ARG A 145 -11.36 12.80 -49.99
N GLY A 146 -11.73 11.84 -50.83
CA GLY A 146 -12.22 10.54 -50.37
C GLY A 146 -11.17 9.79 -49.53
N LEU A 147 -9.91 9.77 -49.98
CA LEU A 147 -8.79 9.21 -49.22
C LEU A 147 -8.57 9.96 -47.90
N GLY A 148 -8.67 11.28 -47.89
CA GLY A 148 -8.59 12.08 -46.67
C GLY A 148 -9.67 11.72 -45.65
N LEU A 149 -10.91 11.50 -46.10
CA LEU A 149 -12.01 11.05 -45.23
C LEU A 149 -11.74 9.65 -44.67
N ILE A 150 -11.22 8.72 -45.48
CA ILE A 150 -10.85 7.38 -45.02
C ILE A 150 -9.78 7.48 -43.94
N VAL A 151 -8.72 8.26 -44.15
CA VAL A 151 -7.66 8.48 -43.14
C VAL A 151 -8.24 9.06 -41.86
N LEU A 152 -9.14 10.05 -41.95
CA LEU A 152 -9.81 10.62 -40.78
C LEU A 152 -10.61 9.57 -40.00
N VAL A 153 -11.40 8.74 -40.68
CA VAL A 153 -12.19 7.66 -40.06
C VAL A 153 -11.26 6.63 -39.41
N LEU A 154 -10.19 6.22 -40.09
CA LEU A 154 -9.21 5.27 -39.55
C LEU A 154 -8.55 5.82 -38.28
N LEU A 155 -8.07 7.07 -38.30
CA LEU A 155 -7.49 7.72 -37.12
C LEU A 155 -8.52 7.90 -36.00
N GLY A 156 -9.78 8.19 -36.34
CA GLY A 156 -10.88 8.26 -35.37
C GLY A 156 -11.14 6.92 -34.68
N VAL A 157 -11.19 5.82 -35.43
CA VAL A 157 -11.32 4.46 -34.88
C VAL A 157 -10.11 4.09 -34.02
N GLN A 158 -8.90 4.39 -34.48
CA GLN A 158 -7.67 4.14 -33.70
C GLN A 158 -7.66 4.94 -32.40
N THR A 159 -8.10 6.20 -32.43
CA THR A 159 -8.22 7.03 -31.23
C THR A 159 -9.26 6.46 -30.27
N TRP A 160 -10.41 6.00 -30.76
CA TRP A 160 -11.44 5.37 -29.94
C TRP A 160 -10.93 4.07 -29.30
N HIS A 161 -10.26 3.21 -30.08
CA HIS A 161 -9.64 1.98 -29.58
C HIS A 161 -8.58 2.29 -28.51
N GLN A 162 -7.72 3.28 -28.75
CA GLN A 162 -6.72 3.69 -27.77
C GLN A 162 -7.38 4.25 -26.49
N GLY A 163 -8.49 4.97 -26.61
CA GLY A 163 -9.27 5.46 -25.47
C GLY A 163 -9.84 4.33 -24.62
N TYR A 164 -10.24 3.22 -25.23
CA TYR A 164 -10.73 2.04 -24.50
C TYR A 164 -9.66 1.44 -23.58
N VAL A 165 -8.40 1.38 -24.01
CA VAL A 165 -7.27 0.87 -23.19
C VAL A 165 -7.11 1.65 -21.88
N TYR A 166 -7.42 2.95 -21.90
CA TYR A 166 -7.35 3.83 -20.72
C TYR A 166 -8.65 3.84 -19.89
N GLY A 167 -9.65 3.04 -20.25
CA GLY A 167 -10.94 2.99 -19.56
C GLY A 167 -10.87 2.37 -18.16
N ASP A 168 -9.96 1.44 -17.93
CA ASP A 168 -9.73 0.79 -16.65
C ASP A 168 -8.27 0.36 -16.45
N MET A 169 -7.90 0.11 -15.19
CA MET A 169 -6.51 -0.18 -14.82
C MET A 169 -6.06 -1.59 -15.25
N GLU A 170 -6.97 -2.55 -15.34
CA GLU A 170 -6.63 -3.94 -15.72
C GLU A 170 -6.31 -4.00 -17.21
N THR A 171 -7.16 -3.42 -18.06
CA THR A 171 -6.92 -3.28 -19.50
C THR A 171 -5.64 -2.47 -19.78
N LEU A 172 -5.42 -1.37 -19.04
CA LEU A 172 -4.22 -0.55 -19.19
C LEU A 172 -2.93 -1.34 -18.94
N TRP A 173 -2.87 -2.07 -17.82
CA TRP A 173 -1.65 -2.81 -17.46
C TRP A 173 -1.44 -4.05 -18.31
N THR A 174 -2.51 -4.76 -18.68
CA THR A 174 -2.42 -5.92 -19.57
C THR A 174 -1.94 -5.52 -20.97
N ASP A 175 -2.51 -4.46 -21.56
CA ASP A 175 -2.05 -3.91 -22.85
C ASP A 175 -0.60 -3.44 -22.78
N THR A 176 -0.22 -2.76 -21.68
CA THR A 176 1.16 -2.31 -21.46
C THR A 176 2.12 -3.49 -21.36
N LEU A 177 1.78 -4.56 -20.65
CA LEU A 177 2.65 -5.72 -20.50
C LEU A 177 2.72 -6.57 -21.77
N GLN A 178 1.65 -6.61 -22.57
CA GLN A 178 1.67 -7.26 -23.88
C GLN A 178 2.66 -6.57 -24.83
N LYS A 179 2.73 -5.24 -24.82
CA LYS A 179 3.59 -4.44 -25.70
C LYS A 179 4.99 -4.17 -25.13
N ASN A 180 5.13 -4.16 -23.80
CA ASN A 180 6.38 -3.97 -23.08
C ASN A 180 6.46 -4.90 -21.85
N PRO A 181 6.80 -6.18 -22.06
CA PRO A 181 6.91 -7.16 -20.97
C PRO A 181 8.00 -6.86 -19.95
N LEU A 182 8.94 -5.95 -20.25
CA LEU A 182 10.01 -5.55 -19.33
C LEU A 182 9.65 -4.29 -18.53
N SER A 183 8.39 -3.85 -18.59
CA SER A 183 7.91 -2.72 -17.79
C SER A 183 7.73 -3.12 -16.33
N TRP A 184 8.79 -2.95 -15.54
CA TRP A 184 8.73 -3.14 -14.09
C TRP A 184 7.68 -2.25 -13.42
N MET A 185 7.39 -1.06 -13.98
CA MET A 185 6.31 -0.20 -13.51
C MET A 185 4.95 -0.89 -13.67
N ALA A 186 4.68 -1.44 -14.86
CA ALA A 186 3.42 -2.11 -15.15
C ALA A 186 3.26 -3.37 -14.29
N HIS A 187 4.30 -4.20 -14.16
CA HIS A 187 4.28 -5.35 -13.26
C HIS A 187 3.99 -4.95 -11.81
N ASN A 188 4.68 -3.94 -11.27
CA ASN A 188 4.43 -3.48 -9.91
C ASN A 188 2.99 -2.97 -9.71
N ASN A 189 2.48 -2.17 -10.64
CA ASN A 189 1.14 -1.59 -10.51
C ASN A 189 0.04 -2.63 -10.73
N PHE A 190 0.26 -3.59 -11.62
CA PHE A 190 -0.68 -4.68 -11.85
C PHE A 190 -0.71 -5.65 -10.65
N GLY A 191 0.44 -5.98 -10.07
CA GLY A 191 0.50 -6.74 -8.82
C GLY A 191 -0.24 -6.06 -7.66
N ILE A 192 -0.17 -4.72 -7.56
CA ILE A 192 -0.95 -3.97 -6.56
C ILE A 192 -2.45 -4.11 -6.80
N LEU A 193 -2.89 -4.04 -8.07
CA LEU A 193 -4.29 -4.22 -8.44
C LEU A 193 -4.79 -5.63 -8.11
N LEU A 194 -4.04 -6.66 -8.49
CA LEU A 194 -4.37 -8.07 -8.25
C LEU A 194 -4.44 -8.40 -6.75
N LYS A 195 -3.49 -7.88 -5.96
CA LYS A 195 -3.54 -8.00 -4.49
C LYS A 195 -4.83 -7.41 -3.93
N LYS A 196 -5.27 -6.23 -4.41
CA LYS A 196 -6.55 -5.62 -3.98
C LYS A 196 -7.77 -6.44 -4.40
N GLN A 197 -7.68 -7.18 -5.50
CA GLN A 197 -8.71 -8.13 -5.94
C GLN A 197 -8.67 -9.47 -5.18
N GLY A 198 -7.70 -9.68 -4.29
CA GLY A 198 -7.51 -10.94 -3.56
C GLY A 198 -6.76 -12.03 -4.34
N LYS A 199 -6.29 -11.74 -5.55
CA LYS A 199 -5.49 -12.66 -6.39
C LYS A 199 -4.02 -12.60 -5.95
N LEU A 200 -3.71 -13.22 -4.82
CA LEU A 200 -2.40 -13.10 -4.17
C LEU A 200 -1.29 -13.78 -4.96
N GLU A 201 -1.54 -14.95 -5.54
CA GLU A 201 -0.56 -15.71 -6.30
C GLU A 201 -0.11 -14.94 -7.55
N GLU A 202 -1.05 -14.42 -8.34
CA GLU A 202 -0.77 -13.60 -9.53
C GLU A 202 -0.01 -12.30 -9.15
N ALA A 203 -0.35 -11.69 -8.01
CA ALA A 203 0.36 -10.52 -7.52
C ALA A 203 1.82 -10.84 -7.17
N ILE A 204 2.08 -12.00 -6.54
CA ILE A 204 3.42 -12.48 -6.21
C ILE A 204 4.26 -12.70 -7.47
N GLU A 205 3.70 -13.32 -8.51
CA GLU A 205 4.37 -13.51 -9.80
C GLU A 205 4.82 -12.17 -10.39
N HIS A 206 3.92 -11.18 -10.42
CA HIS A 206 4.26 -9.86 -10.94
C HIS A 206 5.29 -9.12 -10.09
N TYR A 207 5.22 -9.17 -8.75
CA TYR A 207 6.27 -8.59 -7.92
C TYR A 207 7.62 -9.29 -8.11
N SER A 208 7.62 -10.60 -8.30
CA SER A 208 8.84 -11.37 -8.59
C SER A 208 9.44 -10.96 -9.94
N GLU A 209 8.60 -10.71 -10.94
CA GLU A 209 9.05 -10.22 -12.24
C GLU A 209 9.65 -8.80 -12.17
N VAL A 210 9.09 -7.92 -11.30
CA VAL A 210 9.75 -6.63 -10.99
C VAL A 210 11.15 -6.85 -10.47
N LEU A 211 11.35 -7.78 -9.54
CA LEU A 211 12.66 -8.07 -8.96
C LEU A 211 13.61 -8.76 -9.94
N ARG A 212 13.09 -9.54 -10.89
CA ARG A 212 13.88 -10.09 -12.00
C ARG A 212 14.41 -8.99 -12.92
N ILE A 213 13.58 -7.99 -13.22
CA ILE A 213 13.93 -6.85 -14.08
C ILE A 213 14.80 -5.84 -13.32
N LYS A 214 14.49 -5.61 -12.04
CA LYS A 214 15.10 -4.60 -11.18
C LYS A 214 15.28 -5.15 -9.76
N PRO A 215 16.39 -5.86 -9.48
CA PRO A 215 16.65 -6.47 -8.19
C PRO A 215 16.71 -5.49 -7.02
N ASP A 216 17.12 -4.25 -7.26
CA ASP A 216 17.24 -3.19 -6.25
C ASP A 216 15.94 -2.39 -6.04
N HIS A 217 14.77 -2.98 -6.31
CA HIS A 217 13.48 -2.31 -6.17
C HIS A 217 12.85 -2.53 -4.78
N ALA A 218 13.22 -1.69 -3.80
CA ALA A 218 12.76 -1.79 -2.40
C ALA A 218 11.24 -1.94 -2.24
N LYS A 219 10.44 -1.20 -3.02
CA LYS A 219 8.97 -1.27 -2.93
C LYS A 219 8.41 -2.62 -3.42
N ALA A 220 9.08 -3.29 -4.35
CA ALA A 220 8.64 -4.60 -4.84
C ALA A 220 8.98 -5.69 -3.83
N HIS A 221 10.18 -5.63 -3.22
CA HIS A 221 10.51 -6.45 -2.05
C HIS A 221 9.47 -6.30 -0.93
N TYR A 222 9.15 -5.07 -0.53
CA TYR A 222 8.11 -4.79 0.46
C TYR A 222 6.73 -5.34 0.07
N ASN A 223 6.29 -5.11 -1.18
CA ASN A 223 4.98 -5.58 -1.65
C ASN A 223 4.90 -7.10 -1.73
N LEU A 224 5.98 -7.76 -2.14
CA LEU A 224 6.11 -9.22 -2.16
C LEU A 224 6.07 -9.77 -0.74
N GLY A 225 6.84 -9.20 0.19
CA GLY A 225 6.78 -9.56 1.61
C GLY A 225 5.36 -9.48 2.17
N ASN A 226 4.65 -8.39 1.88
CA ASN A 226 3.26 -8.23 2.30
C ASN A 226 2.33 -9.33 1.73
N ALA A 227 2.50 -9.72 0.47
CA ALA A 227 1.69 -10.77 -0.15
C ALA A 227 2.02 -12.16 0.44
N LEU A 228 3.29 -12.42 0.75
CA LEU A 228 3.75 -13.64 1.41
C LEU A 228 3.21 -13.77 2.84
N VAL A 229 3.17 -12.67 3.62
CA VAL A 229 2.49 -12.67 4.93
C VAL A 229 1.02 -13.06 4.80
N SER A 230 0.31 -12.55 3.78
CA SER A 230 -1.08 -12.93 3.52
C SER A 230 -1.27 -14.41 3.17
N GLN A 231 -0.23 -15.08 2.66
CA GLN A 231 -0.21 -16.54 2.43
C GLN A 231 0.32 -17.35 3.63
N GLY A 232 0.69 -16.71 4.74
CA GLY A 232 1.30 -17.38 5.90
C GLY A 232 2.78 -17.74 5.73
N ARG A 233 3.43 -17.28 4.65
CA ARG A 233 4.85 -17.54 4.34
C ARG A 233 5.75 -16.50 5.02
N LEU A 234 5.79 -16.52 6.36
CA LEU A 234 6.43 -15.49 7.19
C LEU A 234 7.95 -15.38 6.98
N GLU A 235 8.66 -16.51 6.89
CA GLU A 235 10.14 -16.53 6.74
C GLU A 235 10.59 -15.86 5.43
N GLU A 236 9.90 -16.17 4.33
CA GLU A 236 10.18 -15.55 3.03
C GLU A 236 9.83 -14.07 3.05
N ALA A 237 8.73 -13.69 3.71
CA ALA A 237 8.35 -12.30 3.85
C ALA A 237 9.41 -11.46 4.57
N ILE A 238 9.96 -11.98 5.68
CA ILE A 238 11.02 -11.35 6.46
C ILE A 238 12.27 -11.12 5.60
N SER A 239 12.67 -12.13 4.83
CA SER A 239 13.80 -12.01 3.89
C SER A 239 13.59 -10.86 2.90
N HIS A 240 12.39 -10.72 2.36
CA HIS A 240 12.07 -9.61 1.45
C HIS A 240 12.00 -8.25 2.16
N TYR A 241 11.50 -8.16 3.40
CA TYR A 241 11.52 -6.89 4.14
C TYR A 241 12.95 -6.45 4.47
N LEU A 242 13.82 -7.38 4.88
CA LEU A 242 15.24 -7.10 5.13
C LEU A 242 15.92 -6.57 3.87
N GLU A 243 15.64 -7.16 2.70
CA GLU A 243 16.20 -6.68 1.43
C GLU A 243 15.65 -5.29 1.05
N ALA A 244 14.36 -5.04 1.30
CA ALA A 244 13.79 -3.69 1.12
C ALA A 244 14.49 -2.65 2.00
N LEU A 245 14.84 -3.01 3.24
CA LEU A 245 15.57 -2.15 4.18
C LEU A 245 17.06 -2.02 3.83
N ARG A 246 17.69 -3.05 3.27
CA ARG A 246 19.05 -2.97 2.74
C ARG A 246 19.14 -1.93 1.63
N ILE A 247 18.14 -1.87 0.76
CA ILE A 247 18.06 -0.91 -0.35
C ILE A 247 17.61 0.48 0.14
N ARG A 248 16.65 0.54 1.06
CA ARG A 248 16.11 1.78 1.63
C ARG A 248 16.04 1.66 3.16
N PRO A 249 17.12 2.03 3.88
CA PRO A 249 17.19 1.87 5.34
C PRO A 249 16.08 2.58 6.10
N ASN A 250 15.65 3.78 5.65
CA ASN A 250 14.62 4.55 6.34
C ASN A 250 13.19 4.21 5.87
N TYR A 251 12.94 2.99 5.38
CA TYR A 251 11.61 2.60 4.89
C TYR A 251 10.70 2.19 6.05
N VAL A 252 10.02 3.18 6.63
CA VAL A 252 9.14 3.05 7.81
C VAL A 252 8.17 1.88 7.71
N ASP A 253 7.42 1.76 6.61
CA ASP A 253 6.43 0.69 6.42
C ASP A 253 7.08 -0.70 6.43
N ALA A 254 8.30 -0.83 5.91
CA ALA A 254 9.02 -2.10 5.90
C ALA A 254 9.55 -2.46 7.29
N HIS A 255 10.04 -1.49 8.07
CA HIS A 255 10.41 -1.73 9.47
C HIS A 255 9.23 -2.17 10.32
N ASN A 256 8.07 -1.50 10.21
CA ASN A 256 6.88 -1.87 10.99
C ASN A 256 6.40 -3.29 10.62
N ASN A 257 6.30 -3.60 9.32
CA ASN A 257 5.81 -4.91 8.89
C ASN A 257 6.82 -6.04 9.17
N LEU A 258 8.11 -5.74 9.16
CA LEU A 258 9.16 -6.66 9.61
C LEU A 258 9.02 -6.94 11.10
N ALA A 259 8.86 -5.91 11.94
CA ALA A 259 8.67 -6.07 13.38
C ALA A 259 7.45 -6.95 13.69
N VAL A 260 6.31 -6.69 13.05
CA VAL A 260 5.09 -7.51 13.20
C VAL A 260 5.32 -8.96 12.73
N ALA A 261 6.10 -9.17 11.67
CA ALA A 261 6.41 -10.52 11.20
C ALA A 261 7.34 -11.28 12.15
N LEU A 262 8.34 -10.60 12.73
CA LEU A 262 9.26 -11.16 13.72
C LEU A 262 8.55 -11.51 15.03
N GLU A 263 7.63 -10.65 15.48
CA GLU A 263 6.78 -10.91 16.65
C GLU A 263 5.99 -12.22 16.48
N LYS A 264 5.40 -12.44 15.29
CA LYS A 264 4.70 -13.69 14.96
C LYS A 264 5.59 -14.93 14.91
N GLN A 265 6.90 -14.76 14.71
CA GLN A 265 7.88 -15.85 14.78
C GLN A 265 8.43 -16.06 16.19
N GLY A 266 8.13 -15.18 17.14
CA GLY A 266 8.66 -15.21 18.50
C GLY A 266 9.99 -14.46 18.68
N GLU A 267 10.48 -13.78 17.64
CA GLU A 267 11.73 -12.99 17.68
C GLU A 267 11.48 -11.59 18.26
N LEU A 268 11.05 -11.55 19.52
CA LEU A 268 10.53 -10.33 20.18
C LEU A 268 11.57 -9.20 20.28
N GLU A 269 12.82 -9.50 20.63
CA GLU A 269 13.86 -8.46 20.79
C GLU A 269 14.22 -7.79 19.45
N GLU A 270 14.25 -8.56 18.35
CA GLU A 270 14.46 -8.00 17.00
C GLU A 270 13.26 -7.15 16.56
N ALA A 271 12.04 -7.60 16.86
CA ALA A 271 10.84 -6.82 16.59
C ALA A 271 10.86 -5.46 17.33
N ILE A 272 11.19 -5.48 18.62
CA ILE A 272 11.34 -4.27 19.46
C ILE A 272 12.36 -3.30 18.86
N ALA A 273 13.52 -3.79 18.42
CA ALA A 273 14.55 -2.96 17.79
C ALA A 273 14.02 -2.26 16.53
N HIS A 274 13.25 -2.97 15.69
CA HIS A 274 12.64 -2.37 14.49
C HIS A 274 11.52 -1.38 14.79
N TYR A 275 10.70 -1.60 15.82
CA TYR A 275 9.74 -0.58 16.27
C TYR A 275 10.45 0.69 16.75
N TYR A 276 11.57 0.58 17.47
CA TYR A 276 12.37 1.75 17.84
C TYR A 276 12.94 2.49 16.62
N GLN A 277 13.37 1.78 15.57
CA GLN A 277 13.78 2.42 14.31
C GLN A 277 12.64 3.22 13.68
N VAL A 278 11.42 2.68 13.69
CA VAL A 278 10.25 3.44 13.21
C VAL A 278 10.02 4.69 14.05
N LEU A 279 10.07 4.59 15.38
CA LEU A 279 9.84 5.74 16.27
C LEU A 279 10.96 6.80 16.19
N GLN A 280 12.18 6.43 15.80
CA GLN A 280 13.24 7.41 15.50
C GLN A 280 12.90 8.26 14.27
N ILE A 281 12.26 7.68 13.26
CA ILE A 281 11.89 8.37 12.00
C ILE A 281 10.54 9.10 12.14
N THR A 282 9.57 8.44 12.78
CA THR A 282 8.20 8.94 12.99
C THR A 282 7.81 8.84 14.47
N PRO A 283 8.24 9.79 15.32
CA PRO A 283 8.00 9.73 16.76
C PRO A 283 6.53 9.81 17.18
N ASN A 284 5.66 10.35 16.33
CA ASN A 284 4.23 10.53 16.62
C ASN A 284 3.37 9.46 15.93
N ASN A 285 3.81 8.19 15.93
CA ASN A 285 3.06 7.08 15.36
C ASN A 285 2.39 6.26 16.48
N ALA A 286 1.09 6.48 16.70
CA ALA A 286 0.31 5.82 17.75
C ALA A 286 0.23 4.30 17.57
N GLU A 287 0.14 3.82 16.33
CA GLU A 287 0.07 2.38 16.02
C GLU A 287 1.36 1.67 16.42
N VAL A 288 2.51 2.29 16.12
CA VAL A 288 3.82 1.72 16.46
C VAL A 288 4.07 1.74 17.96
N HIS A 289 3.68 2.81 18.67
CA HIS A 289 3.72 2.82 20.13
C HIS A 289 2.86 1.70 20.74
N TYR A 290 1.67 1.46 20.18
CA TYR A 290 0.82 0.35 20.60
C TYR A 290 1.47 -1.02 20.34
N ASN A 291 1.96 -1.27 19.12
CA ASN A 291 2.59 -2.54 18.76
C ASN A 291 3.87 -2.79 19.57
N LEU A 292 4.69 -1.77 19.79
CA LEU A 292 5.86 -1.84 20.67
C LEU A 292 5.45 -2.17 22.11
N GLY A 293 4.38 -1.56 22.61
CA GLY A 293 3.84 -1.88 23.94
C GLY A 293 3.40 -3.33 24.06
N VAL A 294 2.74 -3.89 23.03
CA VAL A 294 2.39 -5.32 22.98
C VAL A 294 3.63 -6.20 23.01
N ALA A 295 4.60 -5.95 22.13
CA ALA A 295 5.83 -6.74 22.09
C ALA A 295 6.64 -6.67 23.40
N LEU A 296 6.68 -5.50 24.05
CA LEU A 296 7.31 -5.33 25.37
C LEU A 296 6.56 -6.10 26.47
N ALA A 297 5.22 -6.08 26.45
CA ALA A 297 4.42 -6.81 27.42
C ALA A 297 4.62 -8.33 27.29
N ASP A 298 4.62 -8.84 26.05
CA ASP A 298 4.87 -10.25 25.76
C ASP A 298 6.30 -10.68 26.13
N GLY A 299 7.27 -9.77 26.02
CA GLY A 299 8.65 -9.94 26.51
C GLY A 299 8.81 -9.77 28.03
N GLY A 300 7.74 -9.51 28.78
CA GLY A 300 7.76 -9.32 30.24
C GLY A 300 8.28 -7.96 30.71
N ARG A 301 8.53 -7.01 29.79
CA ARG A 301 8.99 -5.63 30.07
C ARG A 301 7.80 -4.72 30.34
N ILE A 302 7.05 -5.05 31.39
CA ILE A 302 5.72 -4.50 31.66
C ILE A 302 5.72 -2.98 31.86
N GLU A 303 6.66 -2.43 32.63
CA GLU A 303 6.71 -0.98 32.87
C GLU A 303 6.97 -0.19 31.58
N GLU A 304 7.86 -0.68 30.72
CA GLU A 304 8.12 -0.06 29.42
C GLU A 304 6.90 -0.16 28.51
N ALA A 305 6.18 -1.29 28.53
CA ALA A 305 4.93 -1.44 27.77
C ALA A 305 3.89 -0.40 28.17
N ILE A 306 3.70 -0.17 29.47
CA ILE A 306 2.78 0.84 30.02
C ILE A 306 3.14 2.24 29.49
N ASP A 307 4.42 2.60 29.52
CA ASP A 307 4.89 3.88 28.99
C ASP A 307 4.54 4.04 27.51
N GLN A 308 4.75 3.00 26.70
CA GLN A 308 4.42 3.05 25.27
C GLN A 308 2.91 3.13 25.02
N TYR A 309 2.09 2.44 25.80
CA TYR A 309 0.64 2.59 25.70
C TYR A 309 0.16 4.00 26.06
N TYR A 310 0.75 4.64 27.07
CA TYR A 310 0.45 6.04 27.35
C TYR A 310 0.93 6.98 26.24
N GLN A 311 2.05 6.71 25.57
CA GLN A 311 2.43 7.46 24.37
C GLN A 311 1.41 7.29 23.24
N ALA A 312 0.92 6.07 23.01
CA ALA A 312 -0.13 5.80 22.03
C ALA A 312 -1.41 6.59 22.35
N LEU A 313 -1.86 6.59 23.62
CA LEU A 313 -3.03 7.37 24.06
C LEU A 313 -2.79 8.88 24.02
N ARG A 314 -1.57 9.37 24.26
CA ARG A 314 -1.25 10.79 24.13
C ARG A 314 -1.46 11.27 22.69
N ILE A 315 -1.15 10.43 21.70
CA ILE A 315 -1.29 10.74 20.28
C ILE A 315 -2.74 10.49 19.81
N ASN A 316 -3.35 9.39 20.24
CA ASN A 316 -4.73 9.03 19.93
C ASN A 316 -5.50 8.64 21.21
N PRO A 317 -6.13 9.61 21.90
CA PRO A 317 -6.80 9.36 23.18
C PRO A 317 -8.04 8.47 23.11
N ASN A 318 -8.66 8.36 21.93
CA ASN A 318 -9.92 7.63 21.75
C ASN A 318 -9.69 6.21 21.19
N ASN A 319 -8.56 5.57 21.54
CA ASN A 319 -8.27 4.21 21.12
C ASN A 319 -8.72 3.19 22.18
N PRO A 320 -9.88 2.51 22.01
CA PRO A 320 -10.37 1.55 23.00
C PRO A 320 -9.43 0.37 23.18
N ILE A 321 -8.72 -0.05 22.12
CA ILE A 321 -7.82 -1.22 22.17
C ILE A 321 -6.65 -0.95 23.13
N VAL A 322 -6.08 0.26 23.10
CA VAL A 322 -4.97 0.62 24.00
C VAL A 322 -5.46 0.69 25.45
N HIS A 323 -6.68 1.19 25.70
CA HIS A 323 -7.28 1.15 27.03
C HIS A 323 -7.49 -0.28 27.53
N VAL A 324 -7.91 -1.21 26.67
CA VAL A 324 -8.03 -2.63 27.04
C VAL A 324 -6.68 -3.20 27.43
N GLN A 325 -5.61 -2.96 26.66
CA GLN A 325 -4.28 -3.47 26.99
C GLN A 325 -3.75 -2.91 28.32
N LEU A 326 -3.87 -1.59 28.55
CA LEU A 326 -3.51 -1.00 29.84
C LEU A 326 -4.31 -1.62 30.98
N ALA A 327 -5.61 -1.83 30.81
CA ALA A 327 -6.45 -2.43 31.84
C ALA A 327 -6.04 -3.88 32.17
N LEU A 328 -5.69 -4.67 31.15
CA LEU A 328 -5.19 -6.04 31.31
C LEU A 328 -3.86 -6.06 32.06
N VAL A 329 -2.93 -5.20 31.67
CA VAL A 329 -1.61 -5.08 32.30
C VAL A 329 -1.74 -4.66 33.78
N TRP A 330 -2.53 -3.63 34.06
CA TRP A 330 -2.76 -3.18 35.44
C TRP A 330 -3.51 -4.23 36.28
N ALA A 331 -4.46 -4.97 35.69
CA ALA A 331 -5.13 -6.08 36.36
C ALA A 331 -4.13 -7.19 36.74
N GLY A 332 -3.19 -7.50 35.85
CA GLY A 332 -2.11 -8.47 36.12
C GLY A 332 -1.13 -8.03 37.21
N GLN A 333 -0.95 -6.71 37.40
CA GLN A 333 -0.18 -6.15 38.51
C GLN A 333 -1.02 -5.96 39.81
N GLU A 334 -2.23 -6.52 39.87
CA GLU A 334 -3.16 -6.38 41.00
C GLU A 334 -3.57 -4.92 41.30
N ARG A 335 -3.37 -4.01 40.34
CA ARG A 335 -3.76 -2.59 40.41
C ARG A 335 -5.17 -2.39 39.90
N ALA A 336 -6.13 -2.85 40.71
CA ALA A 336 -7.55 -2.79 40.40
C ALA A 336 -8.07 -1.35 40.16
N ASP A 337 -7.49 -0.37 40.84
CA ASP A 337 -7.80 1.06 40.67
C ASP A 337 -7.63 1.49 39.20
N LYS A 338 -6.43 1.25 38.63
CA LYS A 338 -6.10 1.63 37.26
C LYS A 338 -6.78 0.74 36.23
N ALA A 339 -6.91 -0.56 36.53
CA ALA A 339 -7.60 -1.50 35.64
C ALA A 339 -9.07 -1.11 35.44
N ILE A 340 -9.78 -0.77 36.52
CA ILE A 340 -11.18 -0.31 36.47
C ILE A 340 -11.29 0.98 35.64
N GLU A 341 -10.41 1.96 35.87
CA GLU A 341 -10.40 3.22 35.12
C GLU A 341 -10.32 2.97 33.61
N HIS A 342 -9.34 2.18 33.17
CA HIS A 342 -9.14 1.92 31.75
C HIS A 342 -10.21 1.02 31.13
N TYR A 343 -10.75 0.03 31.85
CA TYR A 343 -11.92 -0.71 31.37
C TYR A 343 -13.15 0.18 31.22
N GLN A 344 -13.36 1.16 32.10
CA GLN A 344 -14.45 2.13 31.96
C GLN A 344 -14.27 3.02 30.74
N GLN A 345 -13.05 3.51 30.48
CA GLN A 345 -12.76 4.28 29.27
C GLN A 345 -13.00 3.43 28.01
N ALA A 346 -12.52 2.19 27.98
CA ALA A 346 -12.75 1.26 26.87
C ALA A 346 -14.26 1.05 26.62
N LEU A 347 -15.08 0.85 27.66
CA LEU A 347 -16.53 0.71 27.52
C LEU A 347 -17.26 2.00 27.15
N SER A 348 -16.70 3.17 27.47
CA SER A 348 -17.27 4.44 27.04
C SER A 348 -17.13 4.64 25.52
N LEU A 349 -16.05 4.11 24.95
CA LEU A 349 -15.74 4.16 23.52
C LEU A 349 -16.40 3.00 22.75
N SER A 350 -16.37 1.78 23.32
CA SER A 350 -16.93 0.55 22.75
C SER A 350 -17.80 -0.18 23.79
N PRO A 351 -19.09 0.15 23.92
CA PRO A 351 -19.94 -0.34 25.01
C PRO A 351 -20.24 -1.84 25.01
N ASP A 352 -20.05 -2.52 23.88
CA ASP A 352 -20.44 -3.91 23.66
C ASP A 352 -19.23 -4.87 23.61
N GLU A 353 -18.06 -4.42 24.06
CA GLU A 353 -16.87 -5.27 24.16
C GLU A 353 -17.00 -6.32 25.27
N THR A 354 -17.32 -7.55 24.87
CA THR A 354 -17.68 -8.64 25.79
C THR A 354 -16.58 -8.98 26.79
N VAL A 355 -15.32 -8.99 26.34
CA VAL A 355 -14.16 -9.31 27.20
C VAL A 355 -13.99 -8.24 28.27
N VAL A 356 -14.17 -6.97 27.91
CA VAL A 356 -14.06 -5.83 28.81
C VAL A 356 -15.19 -5.82 29.84
N LEU A 357 -16.43 -6.04 29.37
CA LEU A 357 -17.61 -6.18 30.25
C LEU A 357 -17.38 -7.29 31.28
N ASN A 358 -16.90 -8.45 30.84
CA ASN A 358 -16.63 -9.59 31.70
C ASN A 358 -15.52 -9.29 32.73
N ASN A 359 -14.38 -8.77 32.29
CA ASN A 359 -13.25 -8.54 33.18
C ASN A 359 -13.54 -7.44 34.21
N LEU A 360 -14.23 -6.37 33.81
CA LEU A 360 -14.67 -5.33 34.74
C LEU A 360 -15.70 -5.88 35.73
N ALA A 361 -16.69 -6.67 35.27
CA ALA A 361 -17.66 -7.29 36.16
C ALA A 361 -17.00 -8.23 37.17
N TRP A 362 -16.00 -9.01 36.74
CA TRP A 362 -15.25 -9.89 37.62
C TRP A 362 -14.55 -9.12 38.74
N ILE A 363 -13.83 -8.04 38.40
CA ILE A 363 -13.16 -7.19 39.40
C ILE A 363 -14.19 -6.61 40.38
N LEU A 364 -15.30 -6.04 39.88
CA LEU A 364 -16.33 -5.43 40.71
C LEU A 364 -17.08 -6.43 41.61
N ALA A 365 -17.11 -7.72 41.25
CA ALA A 365 -17.75 -8.77 42.05
C ALA A 365 -16.80 -9.45 43.04
N THR A 366 -15.50 -9.53 42.73
CA THR A 366 -14.59 -10.47 43.42
C THR A 366 -13.39 -9.82 44.10
N ASN A 367 -13.17 -8.51 43.95
CA ASN A 367 -11.99 -7.86 44.51
C ASN A 367 -11.94 -8.01 46.03
N GLN A 368 -10.76 -8.29 46.59
CA GLN A 368 -10.55 -8.41 48.03
C GLN A 368 -10.83 -7.09 48.77
N ASN A 369 -10.48 -5.96 48.16
CA ASN A 369 -10.74 -4.64 48.72
C ASN A 369 -12.19 -4.21 48.43
N PRO A 370 -13.03 -3.99 49.48
CA PRO A 370 -14.42 -3.58 49.31
C PRO A 370 -14.60 -2.25 48.55
N SER A 371 -13.60 -1.35 48.54
CA SER A 371 -13.72 -0.06 47.84
C SER A 371 -13.82 -0.20 46.31
N PHE A 372 -13.40 -1.34 45.77
CA PHE A 372 -13.47 -1.64 44.34
C PHE A 372 -14.65 -2.56 43.99
N ARG A 373 -15.45 -3.00 44.97
CA ARG A 373 -16.62 -3.83 44.73
C ARG A 373 -17.86 -2.98 44.47
N ASP A 374 -18.65 -3.41 43.50
CA ASP A 374 -19.96 -2.87 43.17
C ASP A 374 -20.81 -3.99 42.56
N GLY A 375 -21.44 -4.79 43.43
CA GLY A 375 -22.20 -5.98 43.01
C GLY A 375 -23.35 -5.66 42.05
N VAL A 376 -24.04 -4.53 42.23
CA VAL A 376 -25.16 -4.13 41.36
C VAL A 376 -24.65 -3.82 39.95
N ARG A 377 -23.54 -3.09 39.85
CA ARG A 377 -22.92 -2.80 38.55
C ARG A 377 -22.28 -4.05 37.94
N ALA A 378 -21.67 -4.91 38.75
CA ALA A 378 -21.09 -6.17 38.30
C ALA A 378 -22.16 -7.06 37.64
N VAL A 379 -23.33 -7.20 38.26
CA VAL A 379 -24.45 -7.96 37.69
C VAL A 379 -24.88 -7.38 36.34
N ARG A 380 -25.08 -6.06 36.25
CA ARG A 380 -25.49 -5.41 35.00
C ARG A 380 -24.50 -5.66 33.85
N LEU A 381 -23.21 -5.53 34.13
CA LEU A 381 -22.14 -5.73 33.14
C LEU A 381 -22.04 -7.20 32.73
N ALA A 382 -22.10 -8.13 33.68
CA ALA A 382 -22.05 -9.56 33.42
C ALA A 382 -23.29 -10.07 32.65
N GLU A 383 -24.49 -9.61 33.01
CA GLU A 383 -25.72 -9.91 32.26
C GLU A 383 -25.62 -9.43 30.80
N LYS A 384 -25.06 -8.23 30.59
CA LYS A 384 -24.82 -7.70 29.24
C LYS A 384 -23.82 -8.57 28.46
N ALA A 385 -22.69 -8.94 29.06
CA ALA A 385 -21.70 -9.83 28.44
C ALA A 385 -22.30 -11.21 28.09
N CYS A 386 -23.11 -11.78 28.99
CA CYS A 386 -23.82 -13.02 28.75
C CYS A 386 -24.85 -12.88 27.61
N ALA A 387 -25.62 -11.79 27.57
CA ALA A 387 -26.59 -11.55 26.51
C ALA A 387 -25.92 -11.46 25.13
N LEU A 388 -24.80 -10.73 25.02
CA LEU A 388 -24.02 -10.60 23.77
C LEU A 388 -23.45 -11.95 23.29
N THR A 389 -23.17 -12.88 24.19
CA THR A 389 -22.71 -14.24 23.87
C THR A 389 -23.85 -15.26 23.78
N ALA A 390 -25.11 -14.81 23.80
CA ALA A 390 -26.30 -15.66 23.87
C ALA A 390 -26.23 -16.71 25.02
N TYR A 391 -25.55 -16.36 26.11
CA TYR A 391 -25.30 -17.21 27.27
C TYR A 391 -24.57 -18.52 26.91
N LYS A 392 -23.68 -18.48 25.91
CA LYS A 392 -22.86 -19.60 25.42
C LYS A 392 -21.37 -19.41 25.65
N ASN A 393 -20.98 -18.55 26.60
CA ASN A 393 -19.60 -18.41 27.03
C ASN A 393 -19.46 -18.80 28.51
N ALA A 394 -18.64 -19.83 28.80
CA ALA A 394 -18.51 -20.36 30.15
C ALA A 394 -17.92 -19.32 31.14
N VAL A 395 -16.94 -18.53 30.69
CA VAL A 395 -16.30 -17.50 31.52
C VAL A 395 -17.29 -16.40 31.89
N SER A 396 -18.08 -15.91 30.93
CA SER A 396 -19.10 -14.89 31.21
C SER A 396 -20.17 -15.37 32.18
N LEU A 397 -20.60 -16.63 32.07
CA LEU A 397 -21.57 -17.22 33.00
C LEU A 397 -20.98 -17.37 34.41
N ASP A 398 -19.73 -17.76 34.54
CA ASP A 398 -19.06 -17.85 35.84
C ASP A 398 -18.92 -16.47 36.50
N THR A 399 -18.54 -15.44 35.73
CA THR A 399 -18.53 -14.05 36.21
C THR A 399 -19.92 -13.60 36.66
N LEU A 400 -20.97 -13.93 35.89
CA LEU A 400 -22.35 -13.61 36.28
C LEU A 400 -22.75 -14.32 37.58
N ALA A 401 -22.33 -15.57 37.77
CA ALA A 401 -22.58 -16.30 39.00
C ALA A 401 -21.88 -15.64 40.20
N ALA A 402 -20.62 -15.21 40.04
CA ALA A 402 -19.90 -14.46 41.06
C ALA A 402 -20.59 -13.13 41.40
N ALA A 403 -21.07 -12.39 40.40
CA ALA A 403 -21.80 -11.14 40.60
C ALA A 403 -23.15 -11.35 41.31
N TYR A 404 -23.88 -12.42 41.01
CA TYR A 404 -25.08 -12.79 41.77
C TYR A 404 -24.76 -13.13 43.23
N ALA A 405 -23.68 -13.88 43.48
CA ALA A 405 -23.26 -14.21 44.84
C ALA A 405 -22.91 -12.94 45.64
N GLU A 406 -22.20 -11.97 45.03
CA GLU A 406 -21.87 -10.67 45.65
C GLU A 406 -23.10 -9.89 46.10
N THR A 407 -24.21 -10.01 45.36
CA THR A 407 -25.49 -9.35 45.71
C THR A 407 -26.40 -10.19 46.61
N GLY A 408 -25.92 -11.34 47.11
CA GLY A 408 -26.70 -12.26 47.95
C GLY A 408 -27.70 -13.14 47.19
N ARG A 409 -27.72 -13.11 45.85
CA ARG A 409 -28.59 -13.90 44.97
C ARG A 409 -28.06 -15.32 44.79
N PHE A 410 -27.82 -16.05 45.88
CA PHE A 410 -27.11 -17.33 45.87
C PHE A 410 -27.79 -18.45 45.05
N ASN A 411 -29.12 -18.47 45.01
CA ASN A 411 -29.85 -19.45 44.18
C ASN A 411 -29.57 -19.26 42.69
N GLU A 412 -29.55 -18.01 42.23
CA GLU A 412 -29.27 -17.66 40.84
C GLU A 412 -27.78 -17.85 40.51
N ALA A 413 -26.90 -17.53 41.47
CA ALA A 413 -25.48 -17.82 41.39
C ALA A 413 -25.23 -19.33 41.17
N LEU A 414 -25.88 -20.20 41.95
CA LEU A 414 -25.73 -21.65 41.83
C LEU A 414 -26.24 -22.20 40.49
N GLN A 415 -27.42 -21.76 40.04
CA GLN A 415 -27.97 -22.17 38.74
C GLN A 415 -27.05 -21.73 37.59
N THR A 416 -26.57 -20.50 37.63
CA THR A 416 -25.70 -19.92 36.62
C THR A 416 -24.33 -20.59 36.62
N ALA A 417 -23.72 -20.81 37.78
CA ALA A 417 -22.45 -21.52 37.92
C ALA A 417 -22.55 -22.97 37.45
N GLN A 418 -23.66 -23.67 37.73
CA GLN A 418 -23.86 -25.02 37.24
C GLN A 418 -23.95 -25.07 35.70
N LYS A 419 -24.59 -24.07 35.08
CA LYS A 419 -24.60 -23.91 33.63
C LYS A 419 -23.19 -23.61 33.09
N ALA A 420 -22.44 -22.74 33.75
CA ALA A 420 -21.06 -22.38 33.41
C ALA A 420 -20.14 -23.61 33.45
N ALA A 421 -20.20 -24.42 34.52
CA ALA A 421 -19.39 -25.62 34.67
C ALA A 421 -19.67 -26.66 33.58
N LYS A 422 -20.96 -26.93 33.29
CA LYS A 422 -21.36 -27.84 32.20
C LYS A 422 -20.82 -27.37 30.85
N LEU A 423 -20.90 -26.06 30.59
CA LEU A 423 -20.41 -25.49 29.35
C LEU A 423 -18.88 -25.54 29.27
N ALA A 424 -18.16 -25.23 30.36
CA ALA A 424 -16.70 -25.36 30.42
C ALA A 424 -16.23 -26.79 30.12
N VAL A 425 -16.92 -27.81 30.63
CA VAL A 425 -16.64 -29.21 30.29
C VAL A 425 -16.88 -29.49 28.81
N ALA A 426 -17.99 -29.01 28.24
CA ALA A 426 -18.29 -29.17 26.82
C ALA A 426 -17.28 -28.46 25.90
N GLU A 427 -16.69 -27.35 26.36
CA GLU A 427 -15.60 -26.62 25.69
C GLU A 427 -14.21 -27.25 25.91
N GLY A 428 -14.10 -28.35 26.66
CA GLY A 428 -12.82 -29.00 26.98
C GLY A 428 -11.97 -28.27 28.04
N ARG A 429 -12.54 -27.30 28.76
CA ARG A 429 -11.86 -26.47 29.77
C ARG A 429 -12.00 -27.06 31.17
N ALA A 430 -11.34 -28.21 31.40
CA ALA A 430 -11.46 -28.97 32.65
C ALA A 430 -11.05 -28.19 33.91
N GLU A 431 -9.99 -27.38 33.85
CA GLU A 431 -9.54 -26.59 35.00
C GLU A 431 -10.54 -25.49 35.37
N LEU A 432 -11.09 -24.78 34.37
CA LEU A 432 -12.15 -23.80 34.62
C LEU A 432 -13.37 -24.45 35.28
N ALA A 433 -13.78 -25.63 34.82
CA ALA A 433 -14.91 -26.36 35.42
C ALA A 433 -14.65 -26.68 36.90
N LYS A 434 -13.44 -27.15 37.25
CA LYS A 434 -13.05 -27.39 38.65
C LYS A 434 -13.08 -26.12 39.49
N ASP A 435 -12.61 -25.01 38.96
CA ASP A 435 -12.61 -23.74 39.69
C ASP A 435 -14.02 -23.19 39.91
N ILE A 436 -14.91 -23.36 38.93
CA ILE A 436 -16.34 -23.05 39.09
C ILE A 436 -16.95 -23.95 40.17
N GLU A 437 -16.66 -25.25 40.18
CA GLU A 437 -17.16 -26.18 41.20
C GLU A 437 -16.71 -25.81 42.62
N LYS A 438 -15.46 -25.35 42.79
CA LYS A 438 -14.96 -24.82 44.08
C LYS A 438 -15.77 -23.58 44.49
N ARG A 439 -15.95 -22.61 43.58
CA ARG A 439 -16.77 -21.40 43.83
C ARG A 439 -18.21 -21.76 44.20
N MET A 440 -18.80 -22.77 43.55
CA MET A 440 -20.15 -23.26 43.87
C MET A 440 -20.28 -23.75 45.31
N GLN A 441 -19.23 -24.30 45.93
CA GLN A 441 -19.29 -24.72 47.34
C GLN A 441 -19.43 -23.50 48.27
N LEU A 442 -18.76 -22.38 47.95
CA LEU A 442 -18.92 -21.12 48.68
C LEU A 442 -20.35 -20.60 48.55
N TYR A 443 -20.89 -20.61 47.34
CA TYR A 443 -22.26 -20.14 47.08
C TYR A 443 -23.31 -21.00 47.80
N LYS A 444 -23.10 -22.32 47.92
CA LYS A 444 -23.95 -23.21 48.75
C LYS A 444 -23.88 -22.87 50.23
N ALA A 445 -22.74 -22.41 50.71
CA ALA A 445 -22.55 -21.97 52.08
C ALA A 445 -23.05 -20.53 52.33
N GLY A 446 -23.65 -19.87 51.32
CA GLY A 446 -24.12 -18.49 51.42
C GLY A 446 -22.99 -17.46 51.48
N LYS A 447 -21.80 -17.80 50.92
CA LYS A 447 -20.64 -16.92 50.89
C LYS A 447 -20.30 -16.49 49.46
N PRO A 448 -20.05 -15.20 49.20
CA PRO A 448 -19.50 -14.74 47.92
C PRO A 448 -18.03 -15.18 47.77
N PHE A 449 -17.50 -15.12 46.56
CA PHE A 449 -16.17 -15.67 46.26
C PHE A 449 -15.04 -14.97 47.02
N HIS A 450 -15.13 -13.66 47.28
CA HIS A 450 -14.08 -12.93 48.01
C HIS A 450 -13.95 -13.34 49.49
N GLU A 451 -14.88 -14.14 50.03
CA GLU A 451 -14.84 -14.70 51.40
C GLU A 451 -14.26 -16.13 51.47
N SER A 452 -13.64 -16.60 50.36
CA SER A 452 -13.05 -17.93 50.23
C SER A 452 -11.87 -18.20 51.13
#